data_AF-A0A8T0LNU2-F1
#
_entry.id   AF-A0A8T0LNU2-F1
#
_cell.length_a   1.000
_cell.length_b   1.000
_cell.length_c   1.000
_cell.angle_alpha   90.00
_cell.angle_beta   90.00
_cell.angle_gamma   90.00
#
_symmetry.space_group_name_H-M   'P 1'
#
loop_
_entity.id
_entity.type
_entity.pdbx_description
1 polymer ?
#
loop_
_entity_poly.entity_id
_entity_poly.type
_entity_poly.pdbx_seq_one_letter_code
_entity_poly.pdbx_strand_id
1 'polypeptide(L)'
;MMPPRFAAAVVIAALCSVGSATSDLSVSVQYDATYTIPSSRGAICSGAGKAPAGTACPLKGDVATADCHAYLFSFDGKDCTAKEDAKLNGDPCPN
;
A
#
# COMPACT_ATOMS: atom_id res chain seq x y z
N MET A 1 43.10 12.66 -51.01
CA MET A 1 43.00 13.98 -50.32
C MET A 1 42.08 13.79 -49.11
N MET A 2 42.60 13.96 -47.90
CA MET A 2 41.84 14.08 -46.63
C MET A 2 41.74 15.58 -46.34
N PRO A 3 40.66 16.10 -45.74
CA PRO A 3 40.81 16.39 -44.32
C PRO A 3 39.80 15.68 -43.40
N PRO A 4 40.22 15.49 -42.14
CA PRO A 4 39.50 14.80 -41.08
C PRO A 4 38.57 15.80 -40.36
N ARG A 5 37.82 15.31 -39.35
CA ARG A 5 37.70 15.92 -38.00
C ARG A 5 36.34 15.61 -37.36
N PHE A 6 36.41 14.77 -36.33
CA PHE A 6 35.73 14.92 -35.05
C PHE A 6 34.24 15.28 -35.09
N ALA A 7 33.40 14.27 -34.88
CA ALA A 7 32.25 14.43 -34.01
C ALA A 7 31.88 13.06 -33.44
N ALA A 8 32.64 12.59 -32.44
CA ALA A 8 32.15 11.54 -31.55
C ALA A 8 30.92 12.12 -30.83
N ALA A 9 29.73 11.81 -31.34
CA ALA A 9 28.48 12.17 -30.70
C ALA A 9 28.33 11.29 -29.45
N VAL A 10 28.80 11.77 -28.30
CA VAL A 10 28.57 11.14 -27.00
C VAL A 10 27.09 11.35 -26.66
N VAL A 11 26.28 10.33 -26.90
CA VAL A 11 24.87 10.29 -26.48
C VAL A 11 24.85 9.99 -24.98
N ILE A 12 24.76 11.02 -24.14
CA ILE A 12 24.50 10.83 -22.71
C ILE A 12 23.02 10.48 -22.56
N ALA A 13 22.70 9.19 -22.52
CA ALA A 13 21.39 8.69 -22.16
C ALA A 13 21.18 8.91 -20.65
N ALA A 14 20.60 10.05 -20.28
CA ALA A 14 20.15 10.30 -18.92
C ALA A 14 18.91 9.43 -18.64
N LEU A 15 19.11 8.31 -17.95
CA LEU A 15 18.00 7.49 -17.44
C LEU A 15 17.38 8.23 -16.25
N CYS A 16 16.29 8.95 -16.49
CA CYS A 16 15.42 9.45 -15.42
C CYS A 16 14.69 8.26 -14.80
N SER A 17 15.18 7.79 -13.66
CA SER A 17 14.46 6.84 -12.81
C SER A 17 13.22 7.52 -12.25
N VAL A 18 12.09 7.40 -12.95
CA VAL A 18 10.77 7.77 -12.40
C VAL A 18 10.49 6.77 -11.28
N GLY A 19 10.76 7.17 -10.04
CA GLY A 19 10.33 6.43 -8.87
C GLY A 19 8.82 6.47 -8.80
N SER A 20 8.16 5.39 -9.22
CA SER A 20 6.73 5.21 -8.99
C SER A 20 6.51 5.14 -7.48
N ALA A 21 5.96 6.22 -6.90
CA ALA A 21 5.45 6.16 -5.54
C ALA A 21 4.21 5.26 -5.56
N THR A 22 4.37 3.98 -5.21
CA THR A 22 3.25 3.14 -4.81
C THR A 22 2.58 3.84 -3.64
N SER A 23 1.39 4.39 -3.88
CA SER A 23 0.59 5.06 -2.86
C SER A 23 0.01 3.97 -1.98
N ASP A 24 0.75 3.60 -0.94
CA ASP A 24 0.28 2.69 0.09
C ASP A 24 -0.93 3.35 0.78
N LEU A 25 -2.02 2.60 0.86
CA LEU A 25 -3.31 3.16 1.24
C LEU A 25 -3.63 2.83 2.69
N SER A 26 -3.75 3.83 3.56
CA SER A 26 -4.05 3.63 4.98
C SER A 26 -5.56 3.52 5.23
N VAL A 27 -5.96 2.52 6.01
CA VAL A 27 -7.34 2.35 6.45
C VAL A 27 -7.40 2.19 7.96
N SER A 28 -8.24 3.01 8.60
CA SER A 28 -8.55 2.91 10.02
C SER A 28 -9.64 1.86 10.23
N VAL A 29 -9.35 0.82 11.00
CA VAL A 29 -10.34 -0.20 11.37
C VAL A 29 -11.06 0.25 12.63
N GLN A 30 -12.40 0.17 12.63
CA GLN A 30 -13.19 0.64 13.77
C GLN A 30 -12.86 -0.17 15.04
N TYR A 31 -12.55 0.54 16.12
CA TYR A 31 -12.09 -0.02 17.42
C TYR A 31 -10.75 -0.76 17.37
N ASP A 32 -9.98 -0.56 16.31
CA ASP A 32 -8.63 -1.10 16.17
C ASP A 32 -7.67 -0.02 15.64
N ALA A 33 -6.52 -0.42 15.13
CA ALA A 33 -5.48 0.45 14.62
C ALA A 33 -5.71 0.83 13.13
N THR A 34 -4.82 1.69 12.63
CA THR A 34 -4.76 2.08 11.22
C THR A 34 -3.71 1.23 10.51
N TYR A 35 -4.14 0.48 9.50
CA TYR A 35 -3.32 -0.44 8.71
C TYR A 35 -3.04 0.13 7.34
N THR A 36 -1.86 -0.15 6.79
CA THR A 36 -1.58 0.23 5.40
C THR A 36 -1.68 -0.96 4.46
N ILE A 37 -2.36 -0.72 3.35
CA ILE A 37 -2.69 -1.70 2.33
C ILE A 37 -1.85 -1.39 1.09
N PRO A 38 -0.99 -2.32 0.64
CA PRO A 38 -0.22 -2.14 -0.58
C PRO A 38 -1.16 -1.95 -1.76
N SER A 39 -0.84 -0.97 -2.62
CA SER A 39 -1.63 -0.64 -3.81
C SER A 39 -1.83 -1.85 -4.74
N SER A 40 -0.93 -2.84 -4.67
CA SER A 40 -1.03 -4.12 -5.38
C SER A 40 -2.27 -4.93 -5.03
N ARG A 41 -2.87 -4.74 -3.85
CA ARG A 41 -4.13 -5.38 -3.43
C ARG A 41 -5.38 -4.66 -3.96
N GLY A 42 -5.20 -3.49 -4.60
CA GLY A 42 -6.28 -2.71 -5.18
C GLY A 42 -6.73 -1.55 -4.30
N ALA A 43 -7.87 -0.95 -4.68
CA ALA A 43 -8.45 0.18 -3.97
C ALA A 43 -8.97 -0.24 -2.59
N ILE A 44 -8.84 0.65 -1.59
CA ILE A 44 -9.37 0.42 -0.25
C ILE A 44 -10.87 0.15 -0.32
N CYS A 45 -11.32 -0.87 0.41
CA CYS A 45 -12.70 -0.99 0.85
C CYS A 45 -13.10 0.24 1.68
N SER A 46 -13.69 1.23 1.01
CA SER A 46 -14.21 2.43 1.65
C SER A 46 -15.62 2.70 1.14
N GLY A 47 -16.53 3.04 2.06
CA GLY A 47 -17.90 3.41 1.74
C GLY A 47 -18.94 2.44 2.27
N ALA A 48 -19.96 3.00 2.93
CA ALA A 48 -21.19 2.29 3.28
C ALA A 48 -22.15 2.38 2.09
N GLY A 49 -22.27 1.30 1.31
CA GLY A 49 -23.12 1.26 0.11
C GLY A 49 -23.20 -0.14 -0.50
N LYS A 50 -24.10 -0.32 -1.49
CA LYS A 50 -24.28 -1.61 -2.20
C LYS A 50 -23.02 -2.11 -2.92
N ALA A 51 -22.12 -1.20 -3.29
CA ALA A 51 -20.81 -1.51 -3.80
C ALA A 51 -19.79 -0.63 -3.05
N PRO A 52 -18.78 -1.21 -2.39
CA PRO A 52 -17.70 -0.47 -1.78
C PRO A 52 -16.84 0.20 -2.86
N ALA A 53 -16.12 1.28 -2.53
CA ALA A 53 -15.20 1.94 -3.46
C ALA A 53 -13.98 1.08 -3.83
N GLY A 54 -13.80 -0.06 -3.15
CA GLY A 54 -12.73 -1.03 -3.39
C GLY A 54 -12.95 -2.32 -2.61
N THR A 55 -12.10 -3.30 -2.83
CA THR A 55 -12.18 -4.62 -2.17
C THR A 55 -10.98 -4.91 -1.28
N ALA A 56 -9.97 -4.04 -1.27
CA ALA A 56 -8.76 -4.25 -0.49
C ALA A 56 -9.02 -3.91 0.98
N CYS A 57 -8.66 -4.83 1.87
CA CYS A 57 -8.81 -4.66 3.31
C CYS A 57 -7.55 -5.17 4.03
N PRO A 58 -7.34 -4.82 5.31
CA PRO A 58 -6.32 -5.45 6.12
C PRO A 58 -6.62 -6.95 6.26
N LEU A 59 -5.63 -7.78 5.98
CA LEU A 59 -5.67 -9.22 6.13
C LEU A 59 -4.94 -9.59 7.42
N LYS A 60 -5.17 -10.82 7.87
CA LYS A 60 -4.43 -11.37 9.00
C LYS A 60 -2.92 -11.27 8.75
N GLY A 61 -2.20 -10.71 9.72
CA GLY A 61 -0.75 -10.50 9.65
C GLY A 61 -0.33 -9.12 9.16
N ASP A 62 -1.25 -8.29 8.66
CA ASP A 62 -0.92 -6.90 8.36
C ASP A 62 -0.56 -6.14 9.64
N VAL A 63 0.47 -5.30 9.55
CA VAL A 63 0.97 -4.50 10.68
C VAL A 63 0.40 -3.09 10.58
N ALA A 64 -0.12 -2.59 11.68
CA ALA A 64 -0.63 -1.23 11.78
C ALA A 64 0.51 -0.21 11.68
N THR A 65 0.24 0.90 11.01
CA THR A 65 1.19 2.02 10.85
C THR A 65 0.83 3.22 11.72
N ALA A 66 -0.40 3.29 12.21
CA ALA A 66 -0.86 4.35 13.12
C ALA A 66 -1.94 3.84 14.09
N ASP A 67 -2.23 4.66 15.10
CA ASP A 67 -3.29 4.42 16.11
C ASP A 67 -3.14 3.08 16.87
N CYS A 68 -1.94 2.53 16.91
CA CYS A 68 -1.65 1.31 17.65
C CYS A 68 -1.46 1.62 19.14
N HIS A 69 -2.30 1.01 19.98
CA HIS A 69 -2.25 1.18 21.43
C HIS A 69 -2.27 -0.17 22.14
N ALA A 70 -1.64 -0.24 23.32
CA ALA A 70 -1.49 -1.48 24.07
C ALA A 70 -2.81 -2.10 24.57
N TYR A 71 -3.90 -1.33 24.59
CA TYR A 71 -5.23 -1.82 24.95
C TYR A 71 -5.99 -2.46 23.78
N LEU A 72 -5.47 -2.35 22.55
CA LEU A 72 -6.10 -2.93 21.37
C LEU A 72 -5.90 -4.44 21.34
N PHE A 73 -6.92 -5.15 20.86
CA PHE A 73 -6.87 -6.60 20.73
C PHE A 73 -5.76 -7.06 19.78
N SER A 74 -5.45 -6.25 18.76
CA SER A 74 -4.41 -6.52 17.77
C SER A 74 -2.99 -6.29 18.29
N PHE A 75 -2.80 -5.74 19.49
CA PHE A 75 -1.47 -5.47 20.04
C PHE A 75 -0.77 -6.76 20.50
N ASP A 76 0.40 -7.04 19.93
CA ASP A 76 1.22 -8.23 20.25
C ASP A 76 2.37 -7.93 21.24
N GLY A 77 2.28 -6.81 21.97
CA GLY A 77 3.31 -6.40 22.93
C GLY A 77 4.38 -5.47 22.35
N LYS A 78 4.39 -5.25 21.04
CA LYS A 78 5.30 -4.30 20.35
C LYS A 78 4.54 -3.48 19.32
N ASP A 79 3.86 -4.19 18.41
CA ASP A 79 3.12 -3.62 17.30
C ASP A 79 1.69 -4.17 17.30
N CYS A 80 0.81 -3.56 16.50
CA CYS A 80 -0.55 -4.04 16.29
C CYS A 80 -0.61 -4.83 15.00
N THR A 81 -0.82 -6.14 15.09
CA THR A 81 -0.96 -7.04 13.95
C THR A 81 -2.41 -7.47 13.83
N ALA A 82 -2.99 -7.35 12.65
CA ALA A 82 -4.34 -7.85 12.39
C ALA A 82 -4.38 -9.37 12.68
N LYS A 83 -5.23 -9.78 13.63
CA LYS A 83 -5.34 -11.20 14.03
C LYS A 83 -6.25 -12.03 13.12
N GLU A 84 -7.14 -11.35 12.40
CA GLU A 84 -8.19 -11.89 11.56
C GLU A 84 -8.28 -11.06 10.27
N ASP A 85 -8.86 -11.63 9.21
CA ASP A 85 -9.13 -10.88 7.98
C ASP A 85 -10.29 -9.90 8.20
N ALA A 86 -10.13 -8.66 7.74
CA ALA A 86 -11.21 -7.71 7.76
C ALA A 86 -12.37 -8.18 6.86
N LYS A 87 -13.58 -7.78 7.22
CA LYS A 87 -14.80 -8.13 6.49
C LYS A 87 -15.45 -6.88 5.91
N LEU A 88 -15.93 -7.02 4.68
CA LEU A 88 -16.66 -5.99 3.95
C LEU A 88 -18.14 -6.30 4.03
N ASN A 89 -18.92 -5.54 4.81
CA ASN A 89 -20.36 -5.78 4.99
C ASN A 89 -20.71 -7.23 5.42
N GLY A 90 -19.78 -7.93 6.09
CA GLY A 90 -19.95 -9.32 6.51
C GLY A 90 -19.26 -10.36 5.61
N ASP A 91 -18.80 -9.96 4.42
CA ASP A 91 -18.11 -10.83 3.47
C ASP A 91 -16.59 -10.82 3.69
N PRO A 92 -15.88 -11.96 3.50
CA PRO A 92 -14.41 -12.02 3.60
C PRO A 92 -13.75 -11.17 2.51
N CYS A 93 -12.69 -10.42 2.85
CA CYS A 93 -11.92 -9.71 1.84
C CYS A 93 -11.12 -10.68 0.96
N PRO A 94 -11.04 -10.44 -0.37
CA PRO A 94 -10.30 -11.28 -1.29
C PRO A 94 -8.79 -11.24 -0.99
N ASN A 95 -8.15 -12.40 -1.09
CA ASN A 95 -6.70 -12.59 -0.94
C ASN A 95 -6.00 -12.43 -2.29
#